data_AF-A0A382KUV3-F1
#
_entry.id   AF-A0A382KUV3-F1
#
_cell.length_a   1.000
_cell.length_b   1.000
_cell.length_c   1.000
_cell.angle_alpha   90.00
_cell.angle_beta   90.00
_cell.angle_gamma   90.00
#
_symmetry.space_group_name_H-M   'P 1'
#
loop_
_entity.id
_entity.type
_entity.pdbx_description
1 polymer ?
#
loop_
_entity_poly.entity_id
_entity_poly.type
_entity_poly.pdbx_seq_one_letter_code
_entity_poly.pdbx_strand_id
1 'polypeptide(L)'
;FYYHDYPNFYSLDEAFVKTGVYKIRPRGLSLGIGEGEYRRALEAKAGPRPESKGYITAFDPLTGQHKWRHRLDVDFNGGVLATTTGLLFQGEGNGRFTARDTDTGEPIWSYETSGRFSSSLINYMIDGVQYVATVVSGNNYDLRGSVVVFKLGGDQVMASTEQRKLQIPEQPTIEVSEATIQRGDGLYHAHCATCHRGIGVTSIVATAVPDLRAMTRDTHDQYTDIVLHGSRLDKGMAGFEGTLDNDQAEAIRAFVVSEANKIRERREDIRNRFN
;
A
#
# COMPACT_ATOMS: atom_id res chain seq x y z
N PHE A 1 15.80 -13.30 -8.10
CA PHE A 1 14.36 -13.04 -8.31
C PHE A 1 13.71 -12.84 -6.95
N TYR A 2 12.77 -11.90 -6.82
CA TYR A 2 11.97 -11.76 -5.61
C TYR A 2 10.58 -12.32 -5.86
N TYR A 3 10.08 -13.06 -4.87
CA TYR A 3 8.74 -13.61 -4.90
C TYR A 3 7.97 -13.05 -3.71
N HIS A 4 6.73 -12.68 -3.96
CA HIS A 4 5.77 -12.40 -2.91
C HIS A 4 4.64 -13.42 -3.01
N ASP A 5 4.51 -14.24 -1.98
CA ASP A 5 3.41 -15.18 -1.87
C ASP A 5 2.24 -14.44 -1.19
N TYR A 6 1.36 -13.82 -1.98
CA TYR A 6 0.14 -13.17 -1.48
C TYR A 6 -1.03 -14.16 -1.55
N PRO A 7 -1.51 -14.70 -0.42
CA PRO A 7 -2.70 -15.53 -0.37
C PRO A 7 -3.96 -14.66 -0.53
N ASN A 8 -4.24 -14.25 -1.77
CA ASN A 8 -5.45 -13.52 -2.11
C ASN A 8 -6.58 -14.47 -2.53
N PHE A 9 -7.80 -14.21 -2.05
CA PHE A 9 -9.01 -14.80 -2.60
C PHE A 9 -9.38 -14.03 -3.87
N TYR A 10 -9.31 -14.70 -5.01
CA TYR A 10 -9.87 -14.17 -6.25
C TYR A 10 -11.30 -14.69 -6.37
N SER A 11 -12.23 -13.76 -6.48
CA SER A 11 -13.64 -14.01 -6.71
C SER A 11 -14.02 -13.36 -8.03
N LEU A 12 -15.02 -13.87 -8.76
CA LEU A 12 -15.50 -13.19 -9.97
C LEU A 12 -16.44 -12.04 -9.57
N ASP A 13 -16.48 -10.98 -10.37
CA ASP A 13 -17.42 -9.87 -10.19
C ASP A 13 -18.87 -10.38 -10.08
N GLU A 14 -19.62 -9.89 -9.11
CA GLU A 14 -20.94 -10.44 -8.78
C GLU A 14 -21.96 -10.23 -9.92
N ALA A 15 -21.88 -9.10 -10.63
CA ALA A 15 -22.74 -8.87 -11.79
C ALA A 15 -22.42 -9.86 -12.90
N PHE A 16 -21.13 -10.16 -13.12
CA PHE A 16 -20.72 -11.21 -14.04
C PHE A 16 -21.23 -12.59 -13.60
N VAL A 17 -21.10 -12.96 -12.32
CA VAL A 17 -21.60 -14.25 -11.80
C VAL A 17 -23.11 -14.39 -12.02
N LYS A 18 -23.89 -13.32 -11.81
CA LYS A 18 -25.35 -13.33 -11.95
C LYS A 18 -25.84 -13.32 -13.39
N THR A 19 -25.12 -12.63 -14.28
CA THR A 19 -25.65 -12.28 -15.61
C THR A 19 -24.85 -12.87 -16.78
N GLY A 20 -23.62 -13.33 -16.53
CA GLY A 20 -22.66 -13.72 -17.56
C GLY A 20 -22.07 -12.55 -18.36
N VAL A 21 -22.44 -11.30 -18.04
CA VAL A 21 -22.00 -10.11 -18.78
C VAL A 21 -20.90 -9.39 -18.02
N TYR A 22 -19.74 -9.23 -18.67
CA TYR A 22 -18.64 -8.47 -18.14
C TYR A 22 -18.87 -6.97 -18.38
N LYS A 23 -19.05 -6.20 -17.30
CA LYS A 23 -19.27 -4.76 -17.37
C LYS A 23 -17.95 -4.00 -17.27
N ILE A 24 -17.57 -3.33 -18.36
CA ILE A 24 -16.45 -2.38 -18.36
C ILE A 24 -16.88 -1.14 -17.57
N ARG A 25 -16.05 -0.73 -16.60
CA ARG A 25 -16.22 0.50 -15.84
C ARG A 25 -15.47 1.62 -16.57
N PRO A 26 -16.16 2.66 -17.11
CA PRO A 26 -15.49 3.76 -17.81
C PRO A 26 -14.55 4.57 -16.90
N ARG A 27 -14.83 4.61 -15.60
CA ARG A 27 -13.96 5.15 -14.54
C ARG A 27 -13.76 4.10 -13.45
N GLY A 28 -12.51 3.70 -13.23
CA GLY A 28 -12.11 2.67 -12.26
C GLY A 28 -11.45 1.45 -12.92
N LEU A 29 -11.16 0.42 -12.12
CA LEU A 29 -10.55 -0.81 -12.61
C LEU A 29 -11.62 -1.81 -13.10
N SER A 30 -11.42 -2.35 -14.30
CA SER A 30 -12.20 -3.46 -14.85
C SER A 30 -11.31 -4.72 -14.79
N LEU A 31 -11.28 -5.39 -13.64
CA LEU A 31 -10.44 -6.59 -13.45
C LEU A 31 -11.24 -7.90 -13.53
N GLY A 32 -12.57 -7.83 -13.48
CA GLY A 32 -13.42 -9.03 -13.35
C GLY A 32 -13.30 -9.72 -12.00
N ILE A 33 -12.59 -9.10 -11.07
CA ILE A 33 -12.44 -9.55 -9.68
C ILE A 33 -13.59 -8.95 -8.87
N GLY A 34 -14.34 -9.81 -8.20
CA GLY A 34 -15.36 -9.44 -7.25
C GLY A 34 -14.72 -8.87 -5.99
N GLU A 35 -15.05 -7.61 -5.74
CA GLU A 35 -14.73 -6.86 -4.52
C GLU A 35 -16.06 -6.61 -3.77
N GLY A 36 -16.04 -6.54 -2.43
CA GLY A 36 -17.26 -6.31 -1.62
C GLY A 36 -17.83 -7.56 -0.93
N GLU A 37 -19.16 -7.67 -0.79
CA GLU A 37 -19.85 -8.66 0.06
C GLU A 37 -19.43 -10.10 -0.25
N TYR A 38 -19.38 -10.48 -1.53
CA TYR A 38 -18.97 -11.84 -1.91
C TYR A 38 -17.54 -12.16 -1.47
N ARG A 39 -16.60 -11.22 -1.66
CA ARG A 39 -15.22 -11.38 -1.18
C ARG A 39 -15.18 -11.43 0.35
N ARG A 40 -15.92 -10.57 1.05
CA ARG A 40 -16.01 -10.58 2.52
C ARG A 40 -16.61 -11.88 3.05
N ALA A 41 -17.62 -12.44 2.40
CA ALA A 41 -18.21 -13.73 2.76
C ALA A 41 -17.22 -14.89 2.56
N LEU A 42 -16.43 -14.86 1.49
CA LEU A 42 -15.34 -15.82 1.29
C LEU A 42 -14.24 -15.65 2.34
N GLU A 43 -13.84 -14.42 2.66
CA GLU A 43 -12.85 -14.11 3.70
C GLU A 43 -13.33 -14.51 5.10
N ALA A 44 -14.61 -14.31 5.42
CA ALA A 44 -15.18 -14.70 6.71
C ALA A 44 -15.30 -16.22 6.87
N LYS A 45 -15.48 -16.95 5.77
CA LYS A 45 -15.47 -18.43 5.73
C LYS A 45 -14.07 -19.00 5.65
N ALA A 46 -13.11 -18.22 5.17
CA ALA A 46 -11.72 -18.63 5.12
C ALA A 46 -11.16 -18.74 6.55
N GLY A 47 -10.35 -19.77 6.78
CA GLY A 47 -9.48 -19.81 7.94
C GLY A 47 -8.54 -18.59 7.99
N PRO A 48 -7.72 -18.44 9.04
CA PRO A 48 -6.81 -17.31 9.16
C PRO A 48 -5.93 -17.19 7.90
N ARG A 49 -5.86 -15.98 7.33
CA ARG A 49 -4.97 -15.72 6.19
C ARG A 49 -3.54 -16.10 6.58
N PRO A 50 -2.83 -16.87 5.75
CA PRO A 50 -1.42 -17.12 5.97
C PRO A 50 -0.65 -15.79 6.02
N GLU A 51 0.37 -15.74 6.85
CA GLU A 51 1.28 -14.59 6.94
C GLU A 51 1.93 -14.34 5.56
N SER A 52 1.90 -13.09 5.10
CA SER A 52 2.69 -12.68 3.93
C SER A 52 4.17 -12.65 4.31
N LYS A 53 5.03 -13.20 3.46
CA LYS A 53 6.46 -13.34 3.74
C LYS A 53 7.30 -12.78 2.58
N GLY A 54 8.36 -12.08 2.93
CA GLY A 54 9.40 -11.66 1.99
C GLY A 54 10.58 -12.63 1.99
N TYR A 55 11.15 -12.88 0.81
CA TYR A 55 12.37 -13.66 0.66
C TYR A 55 13.31 -13.01 -0.35
N ILE A 56 14.61 -13.09 -0.09
CA ILE A 56 15.65 -12.90 -1.10
C ILE A 56 16.19 -14.28 -1.49
N THR A 57 16.30 -14.51 -2.80
CA THR A 57 16.60 -15.84 -3.34
C THR A 57 17.57 -15.76 -4.51
N ALA A 58 18.64 -16.56 -4.43
CA ALA A 58 19.42 -16.96 -5.60
C ALA A 58 18.82 -18.23 -6.18
N PHE A 59 18.30 -18.11 -7.40
CA PHE A 59 17.68 -19.19 -8.16
C PHE A 59 18.54 -19.51 -9.37
N ASP A 60 18.85 -20.78 -9.57
CA ASP A 60 19.50 -21.27 -10.76
C ASP A 60 18.43 -21.63 -11.82
N PRO A 61 18.33 -20.87 -12.92
CA PRO A 61 17.30 -21.12 -13.93
C PRO A 61 17.57 -22.38 -14.76
N LEU A 62 18.80 -22.93 -14.75
CA LEU A 62 19.13 -24.13 -15.51
C LEU A 62 18.70 -25.40 -14.76
N THR A 63 18.80 -25.39 -13.44
CA THR A 63 18.46 -26.55 -12.59
C THR A 63 17.08 -26.42 -11.93
N GLY A 64 16.52 -25.21 -11.89
CA GLY A 64 15.28 -24.92 -11.19
C GLY A 64 15.42 -24.94 -9.66
N GLN A 65 16.65 -24.90 -9.14
CA GLN A 65 16.93 -25.00 -7.71
C GLN A 65 17.33 -23.65 -7.10
N HIS A 66 17.05 -23.48 -5.81
CA HIS A 66 17.62 -22.37 -5.05
C HIS A 66 19.06 -22.71 -4.65
N LYS A 67 20.00 -21.81 -4.94
CA LYS A 67 21.35 -21.86 -4.34
C LYS A 67 21.27 -21.51 -2.86
N TRP A 68 20.49 -20.48 -2.55
CA TRP A 68 20.16 -20.06 -1.19
C TRP A 68 18.85 -19.27 -1.20
N ARG A 69 18.21 -19.20 -0.03
CA ARG A 69 16.98 -18.42 0.19
C ARG A 69 16.95 -17.94 1.64
N HIS A 70 16.82 -16.64 1.83
CA HIS A 70 16.75 -16.00 3.14
C HIS A 70 15.40 -15.32 3.35
N ARG A 71 14.84 -15.46 4.56
CA ARG A 71 13.63 -14.75 4.95
C ARG A 71 13.98 -13.28 5.25
N LEU A 72 13.15 -12.36 4.76
CA LEU A 72 13.24 -10.93 5.06
C LEU A 72 12.22 -10.57 6.15
N ASP A 73 12.49 -9.48 6.86
CA ASP A 73 11.66 -9.01 7.98
C ASP A 73 10.27 -8.54 7.54
N VAL A 74 10.16 -8.05 6.30
CA VAL A 74 8.91 -7.53 5.73
C VAL A 74 8.66 -8.09 4.34
N ASP A 75 7.41 -8.06 3.92
CA ASP A 75 7.01 -8.23 2.53
C ASP A 75 7.15 -6.91 1.74
N PHE A 76 6.86 -6.92 0.43
CA PHE A 76 7.03 -5.76 -0.47
C PHE A 76 8.43 -5.09 -0.43
N ASN A 77 9.48 -5.83 -0.81
CA ASN A 77 10.84 -5.32 -0.89
C ASN A 77 11.16 -4.77 -2.29
N GLY A 78 12.15 -3.88 -2.38
CA GLY A 78 12.64 -3.33 -3.64
C GLY A 78 13.47 -4.32 -4.46
N GLY A 79 14.04 -3.82 -5.57
CA GLY A 79 14.85 -4.61 -6.50
C GLY A 79 16.21 -5.05 -5.93
N VAL A 80 16.91 -5.88 -6.72
CA VAL A 80 18.27 -6.38 -6.49
C VAL A 80 19.17 -5.73 -7.53
N LEU A 81 20.44 -5.53 -7.19
CA LEU A 81 21.51 -5.35 -8.15
C LEU A 81 22.71 -6.20 -7.75
N ALA A 82 23.06 -7.17 -8.59
CA ALA A 82 24.27 -7.96 -8.42
C ALA A 82 25.42 -7.35 -9.22
N THR A 83 26.64 -7.48 -8.71
CA THR A 83 27.88 -7.04 -9.37
C THR A 83 28.81 -8.22 -9.60
N THR A 84 29.75 -8.08 -10.53
CA THR A 84 30.76 -9.12 -10.81
C THR A 84 31.79 -9.28 -9.69
N THR A 85 31.80 -8.40 -8.70
CA THR A 85 32.71 -8.44 -7.54
C THR A 85 32.17 -9.26 -6.37
N GLY A 86 31.06 -9.98 -6.57
CA GLY A 86 30.44 -10.79 -5.51
C GLY A 86 29.51 -10.01 -4.57
N LEU A 87 29.12 -8.78 -4.92
CA LEU A 87 28.21 -7.96 -4.12
C LEU A 87 26.79 -7.93 -4.71
N LEU A 88 25.80 -8.08 -3.83
CA LEU A 88 24.38 -7.97 -4.11
C LEU A 88 23.77 -6.84 -3.28
N PHE A 89 23.30 -5.79 -3.93
CA PHE A 89 22.61 -4.68 -3.29
C PHE A 89 21.10 -4.87 -3.33
N GLN A 90 20.43 -4.50 -2.24
CA GLN A 90 18.97 -4.55 -2.14
C GLN A 90 18.46 -3.38 -1.31
N GLY A 91 17.39 -2.74 -1.79
CA GLY A 91 16.54 -1.90 -0.95
C GLY A 91 15.36 -2.71 -0.39
N GLU A 92 15.13 -2.67 0.91
CA GLU A 92 14.10 -3.41 1.63
C GLU A 92 12.90 -2.51 2.01
N GLY A 93 11.72 -3.12 2.15
CA GLY A 93 10.45 -2.44 2.40
C GLY A 93 10.33 -1.82 3.79
N ASN A 94 11.26 -2.15 4.69
CA ASN A 94 11.36 -1.58 6.04
C ASN A 94 12.30 -0.36 6.10
N GLY A 95 12.85 0.07 4.97
CA GLY A 95 13.76 1.21 4.90
C GLY A 95 15.23 0.88 5.05
N ARG A 96 15.59 -0.42 5.07
CA ARG A 96 16.97 -0.88 5.08
C ARG A 96 17.51 -1.04 3.65
N PHE A 97 18.73 -0.62 3.41
CA PHE A 97 19.50 -0.90 2.21
C PHE A 97 20.65 -1.82 2.58
N THR A 98 20.77 -2.98 1.95
CA THR A 98 21.77 -3.99 2.29
C THR A 98 22.71 -4.27 1.13
N ALA A 99 23.99 -4.45 1.43
CA ALA A 99 24.92 -5.17 0.57
C ALA A 99 25.12 -6.58 1.14
N ARG A 100 25.03 -7.59 0.27
CA ARG A 100 25.12 -9.01 0.60
C ARG A 100 26.20 -9.67 -0.25
N ASP A 101 26.77 -10.74 0.27
CA ASP A 101 27.61 -11.65 -0.51
C ASP A 101 26.73 -12.45 -1.50
N THR A 102 27.13 -12.55 -2.78
CA THR A 102 26.30 -13.21 -3.81
C THR A 102 26.24 -14.73 -3.68
N ASP A 103 27.27 -15.35 -3.09
CA ASP A 103 27.40 -16.80 -3.02
C ASP A 103 26.59 -17.37 -1.86
N THR A 104 26.47 -16.61 -0.78
CA THR A 104 25.78 -17.01 0.46
C THR A 104 24.46 -16.27 0.68
N GLY A 105 24.31 -15.04 0.18
CA GLY A 105 23.17 -14.17 0.45
C GLY A 105 23.22 -13.45 1.81
N GLU A 106 24.29 -13.66 2.58
CA GLU A 106 24.48 -13.06 3.91
C GLU A 106 24.73 -11.54 3.80
N PRO A 107 24.11 -10.72 4.67
CA PRO A 107 24.35 -9.29 4.70
C PRO A 107 25.74 -9.00 5.26
N ILE A 108 26.52 -8.21 4.53
CA ILE A 108 27.87 -7.78 4.94
C ILE A 108 27.90 -6.29 5.33
N TRP A 109 26.92 -5.52 4.89
CA TRP A 109 26.76 -4.12 5.23
C TRP A 109 25.30 -3.68 5.08
N SER A 110 24.88 -2.69 5.88
CA SER A 110 23.55 -2.10 5.75
C SER A 110 23.51 -0.63 6.13
N TYR A 111 22.49 0.06 5.63
CA TYR A 111 22.14 1.44 5.94
C TYR A 111 20.63 1.57 6.10
N GLU A 112 20.17 2.34 7.08
CA GLU A 112 18.73 2.49 7.37
C GLU A 112 18.25 3.92 7.10
N THR A 113 17.01 4.03 6.65
CA THR A 113 16.31 5.29 6.38
C THR A 113 14.94 5.29 7.06
N SER A 114 14.34 6.47 7.25
CA SER A 114 12.97 6.60 7.75
C SER A 114 11.90 6.30 6.68
N GLY A 115 12.29 6.21 5.41
CA GLY A 115 11.42 5.88 4.29
C GLY A 115 11.54 4.41 3.88
N ARG A 116 10.93 4.04 2.75
CA ARG A 116 10.98 2.66 2.23
C ARG A 116 11.71 2.61 0.91
N PHE A 117 12.52 1.61 0.66
CA PHE A 117 13.03 1.38 -0.69
C PHE A 117 12.02 0.55 -1.47
N SER A 118 11.59 1.04 -2.64
CA SER A 118 10.57 0.35 -3.43
C SER A 118 10.90 0.24 -4.92
N SER A 119 12.09 0.68 -5.34
CA SER A 119 12.45 0.79 -6.76
C SER A 119 13.78 0.10 -7.07
N SER A 120 14.08 0.05 -8.36
CA SER A 120 15.31 -0.51 -8.92
C SER A 120 16.54 0.31 -8.53
N LEU A 121 17.66 -0.40 -8.41
CA LEU A 121 18.96 0.17 -8.11
C LEU A 121 19.72 0.39 -9.42
N ILE A 122 20.61 1.38 -9.43
CA ILE A 122 21.58 1.58 -10.52
C ILE A 122 23.00 1.57 -9.96
N ASN A 123 23.92 1.03 -10.74
CA ASN A 123 25.35 1.01 -10.47
C ASN A 123 26.08 1.75 -11.59
N TYR A 124 26.95 2.69 -11.26
CA TYR A 124 27.69 3.48 -12.24
C TYR A 124 29.05 3.94 -11.70
N MET A 125 29.88 4.49 -12.59
CA MET A 125 31.23 4.98 -12.28
C MET A 125 31.33 6.47 -12.61
N ILE A 126 31.98 7.24 -11.75
CA ILE A 126 32.45 8.61 -12.04
C ILE A 126 33.91 8.69 -11.60
N ASP A 127 34.80 9.04 -12.52
CA ASP A 127 36.25 9.22 -12.26
C ASP A 127 36.90 8.08 -11.49
N GLY A 128 36.55 6.84 -11.85
CA GLY A 128 37.10 5.63 -11.20
C GLY A 128 36.47 5.27 -9.85
N VAL A 129 35.48 6.04 -9.37
CA VAL A 129 34.72 5.75 -8.14
C VAL A 129 33.38 5.11 -8.49
N GLN A 130 33.06 3.99 -7.85
CA GLN A 130 31.78 3.30 -7.98
C GLN A 130 30.71 3.96 -7.11
N TYR A 131 29.52 4.13 -7.70
CA TYR A 131 28.34 4.64 -7.04
C TYR A 131 27.17 3.67 -7.24
N VAL A 132 26.38 3.49 -6.18
CA VAL A 132 25.12 2.77 -6.23
C VAL A 132 24.01 3.72 -5.83
N ALA A 133 23.05 3.95 -6.72
CA ALA A 133 21.91 4.81 -6.43
C ALA A 133 20.60 4.04 -6.40
N THR A 134 19.69 4.50 -5.57
CA THR A 134 18.35 3.97 -5.42
C THR A 134 17.40 5.08 -5.00
N VAL A 135 16.11 4.76 -4.94
CA VAL A 135 15.06 5.70 -4.53
C VAL A 135 14.47 5.23 -3.20
N VAL A 136 14.50 6.14 -2.23
CA VAL A 136 13.64 6.04 -1.05
C VAL A 136 12.29 6.61 -1.43
N SER A 137 11.28 5.74 -1.44
CA SER A 137 9.90 6.13 -1.57
C SER A 137 9.47 6.88 -0.32
N GLY A 138 8.95 8.07 -0.60
CA GLY A 138 8.50 9.02 0.39
C GLY A 138 6.97 9.09 0.50
N ASN A 139 6.53 10.02 1.34
CA ASN A 139 5.18 10.48 1.52
C ASN A 139 5.07 12.01 1.36
N ASN A 140 3.85 12.53 1.31
CA ASN A 140 3.63 13.98 1.22
C ASN A 140 3.80 14.73 2.56
N TYR A 141 4.20 14.07 3.64
CA TYR A 141 4.08 14.60 5.01
C TYR A 141 5.42 14.71 5.77
N ASP A 142 6.21 13.65 5.71
CA ASP A 142 7.37 13.35 6.56
C ASP A 142 8.64 13.15 5.72
N LEU A 143 8.55 12.52 4.54
CA LEU A 143 9.73 12.31 3.70
C LEU A 143 9.38 12.39 2.23
N ARG A 144 9.89 13.36 1.48
CA ARG A 144 9.68 13.37 0.02
C ARG A 144 10.46 12.22 -0.66
N GLY A 145 9.95 11.74 -1.78
CA GLY A 145 10.68 10.78 -2.61
C GLY A 145 12.08 11.31 -2.92
N SER A 146 13.10 10.54 -2.59
CA SER A 146 14.50 10.99 -2.58
C SER A 146 15.39 9.99 -3.30
N VAL A 147 16.33 10.49 -4.11
CA VAL A 147 17.42 9.69 -4.65
C VAL A 147 18.52 9.63 -3.61
N VAL A 148 18.91 8.41 -3.23
CA VAL A 148 20.02 8.16 -2.31
C VAL A 148 21.14 7.49 -3.08
N VAL A 149 22.35 8.00 -2.92
CA VAL A 149 23.55 7.54 -3.63
C VAL A 149 24.62 7.14 -2.61
N PHE A 150 25.12 5.91 -2.76
CA PHE A 150 26.16 5.33 -1.93
C PHE A 150 27.47 5.25 -2.69
N LYS A 151 28.58 5.48 -1.99
CA LYS A 151 29.95 5.16 -2.42
C LYS A 151 30.78 4.73 -1.23
N LEU A 152 31.90 4.05 -1.47
CA LEU A 152 32.87 3.75 -0.41
C LEU A 152 33.41 5.06 0.21
N GLY A 153 33.49 5.07 1.54
CA GLY A 153 33.94 6.24 2.32
C GLY A 153 32.96 7.41 2.35
N GLY A 154 31.73 7.26 1.84
CA GLY A 154 30.68 8.26 2.01
C GLY A 154 30.22 8.35 3.46
N ASP A 155 30.05 9.57 3.98
CA ASP A 155 29.73 9.87 5.38
C ASP A 155 28.45 10.71 5.53
N GLN A 156 27.78 11.03 4.43
CA GLN A 156 26.52 11.77 4.48
C GLN A 156 25.39 10.89 5.03
N VAL A 157 24.61 11.47 5.92
CA VAL A 157 23.44 10.83 6.53
C VAL A 157 22.18 11.51 6.05
N MET A 158 21.24 10.73 5.53
CA MET A 158 19.91 11.19 5.19
C MET A 158 19.17 11.65 6.46
N ALA A 159 18.58 12.85 6.43
CA ALA A 159 17.82 13.36 7.56
C ALA A 159 16.65 12.43 7.88
N SER A 160 16.63 11.90 9.11
CA SER A 160 15.47 11.17 9.62
C SER A 160 14.37 12.15 9.97
N THR A 161 13.13 11.81 9.62
CA THR A 161 11.95 12.57 10.03
C THR A 161 11.06 11.63 10.84
N GLU A 162 10.55 12.10 11.98
CA GLU A 162 9.57 11.33 12.73
C GLU A 162 8.35 11.05 11.86
N GLN A 163 8.02 9.77 11.72
CA GLN A 163 6.83 9.38 10.97
C GLN A 163 5.60 9.86 11.74
N ARG A 164 4.71 10.59 11.06
CA ARG A 164 3.45 11.01 11.67
C ARG A 164 2.62 9.78 12.00
N LYS A 165 2.25 9.66 13.27
CA LYS A 165 1.24 8.68 13.68
C LYS A 165 -0.10 9.13 13.12
N LEU A 166 -0.74 8.29 12.29
CA LEU A 166 -2.07 8.57 11.77
C LEU A 166 -3.09 8.66 12.92
N GLN A 167 -3.62 9.86 13.11
CA GLN A 167 -4.72 10.14 14.02
C GLN A 167 -6.02 10.21 13.22
N ILE A 168 -7.03 9.46 13.67
CA ILE A 168 -8.38 9.50 13.11
C ILE A 168 -9.16 10.53 13.94
N PRO A 169 -9.55 11.68 13.37
CA PRO A 169 -10.27 12.72 14.09
C PRO A 169 -11.71 12.28 14.39
N GLU A 170 -12.43 13.07 15.19
CA GLU A 170 -13.85 12.79 15.45
C GLU A 170 -14.63 12.92 14.15
N GLN A 171 -15.48 11.93 13.89
CA GLN A 171 -16.24 11.84 12.65
C GLN A 171 -17.67 12.35 12.89
N PRO A 172 -18.33 12.89 11.87
CA PRO A 172 -19.73 13.30 11.99
C PRO A 172 -20.62 12.08 12.31
N THR A 173 -21.67 12.32 13.09
CA THR A 173 -22.73 11.32 13.28
C THR A 173 -23.48 11.14 11.96
N ILE A 174 -23.57 9.90 11.48
CA ILE A 174 -24.35 9.55 10.30
C ILE A 174 -25.34 8.46 10.70
N GLU A 175 -26.63 8.80 10.68
CA GLU A 175 -27.72 7.88 10.94
C GLU A 175 -28.23 7.30 9.62
N VAL A 176 -27.71 6.14 9.24
CA VAL A 176 -28.15 5.39 8.05
C VAL A 176 -28.36 3.92 8.38
N SER A 177 -29.12 3.23 7.53
CA SER A 177 -29.31 1.79 7.68
C SER A 177 -28.03 1.01 7.38
N GLU A 178 -27.89 -0.17 7.99
CA GLU A 178 -26.80 -1.11 7.69
C GLU A 178 -26.75 -1.45 6.18
N ALA A 179 -27.90 -1.56 5.52
CA ALA A 179 -27.97 -1.77 4.07
C ALA A 179 -27.32 -0.63 3.26
N THR A 180 -27.42 0.62 3.75
CA THR A 180 -26.78 1.78 3.11
C THR A 180 -25.27 1.73 3.27
N ILE A 181 -24.78 1.35 4.46
CA ILE A 181 -23.35 1.16 4.73
C ILE A 181 -22.78 0.06 3.82
N GLN A 182 -23.50 -1.06 3.66
CA GLN A 182 -23.10 -2.16 2.78
C GLN A 182 -23.08 -1.77 1.29
N ARG A 183 -24.05 -0.97 0.85
CA ARG A 183 -24.03 -0.38 -0.50
C ARG A 183 -22.81 0.54 -0.68
N GLY A 184 -22.53 1.37 0.31
CA GLY A 184 -21.35 2.25 0.35
C GLY A 184 -20.03 1.49 0.25
N ASP A 185 -19.91 0.36 0.95
CA ASP A 185 -18.76 -0.53 0.89
C ASP A 185 -18.48 -1.03 -0.54
N GLY A 186 -19.50 -1.56 -1.22
CA GLY A 186 -19.37 -2.05 -2.59
C GLY A 186 -18.93 -0.94 -3.56
N LEU A 187 -19.52 0.25 -3.43
CA LEU A 187 -19.18 1.41 -4.26
C LEU A 187 -17.77 1.94 -3.97
N TYR A 188 -17.37 2.01 -2.70
CA TYR A 188 -16.01 2.39 -2.29
C TYR A 188 -14.98 1.46 -2.91
N HIS A 189 -15.19 0.15 -2.82
CA HIS A 189 -14.27 -0.82 -3.39
C HIS A 189 -14.24 -0.80 -4.91
N ALA A 190 -15.36 -0.43 -5.54
CA ALA A 190 -15.45 -0.30 -6.99
C ALA A 190 -14.72 0.93 -7.55
N HIS A 191 -14.68 2.05 -6.79
CA HIS A 191 -14.25 3.35 -7.32
C HIS A 191 -13.08 4.00 -6.57
N CYS A 192 -12.94 3.76 -5.27
CA CYS A 192 -12.05 4.52 -4.39
C CYS A 192 -10.86 3.67 -3.89
N ALA A 193 -11.09 2.37 -3.63
CA ALA A 193 -10.10 1.50 -2.98
C ALA A 193 -8.82 1.30 -3.77
N THR A 194 -8.78 1.53 -5.08
CA THR A 194 -7.52 1.44 -5.84
C THR A 194 -6.50 2.49 -5.37
N CYS A 195 -6.96 3.71 -5.11
CA CYS A 195 -6.11 4.79 -4.63
C CYS A 195 -6.10 4.81 -3.10
N HIS A 196 -7.27 4.94 -2.49
CA HIS A 196 -7.39 5.14 -1.04
C HIS A 196 -7.23 3.85 -0.21
N ARG A 197 -7.19 2.67 -0.87
CA ARG A 197 -7.01 1.31 -0.32
C ARG A 197 -8.00 0.86 0.75
N GLY A 198 -7.98 -0.46 0.97
CA GLY A 198 -8.99 -1.22 1.69
C GLY A 198 -8.96 -0.97 3.18
N ILE A 199 -10.12 -0.53 3.67
CA ILE A 199 -10.48 -0.55 5.07
C ILE A 199 -10.45 -2.01 5.58
N GLY A 200 -9.77 -2.27 6.70
CA GLY A 200 -9.64 -3.60 7.31
C GLY A 200 -8.24 -4.24 7.23
N VAL A 201 -7.33 -3.69 6.42
CA VAL A 201 -5.90 -4.03 6.46
C VAL A 201 -5.13 -2.76 6.77
N THR A 202 -4.28 -2.78 7.79
CA THR A 202 -3.23 -1.78 7.98
C THR A 202 -2.15 -1.97 6.91
N SER A 203 -2.54 -1.88 5.64
CA SER A 203 -1.60 -1.76 4.54
C SER A 203 -1.10 -0.32 4.62
N ILE A 204 0.15 -0.17 5.01
CA ILE A 204 0.92 1.06 4.76
C ILE A 204 0.99 1.18 3.24
N VAL A 205 -0.04 1.77 2.65
CA VAL A 205 0.07 2.31 1.31
C VAL A 205 1.10 3.40 1.40
N ALA A 206 1.86 3.56 0.33
CA ALA A 206 2.43 4.83 -0.03
C ALA A 206 1.33 5.91 0.06
N THR A 207 1.12 6.47 1.24
CA THR A 207 1.01 7.88 1.64
C THR A 207 1.09 9.01 0.59
N ALA A 208 1.18 8.71 -0.71
CA ALA A 208 0.93 9.62 -1.79
C ALA A 208 -0.54 10.09 -1.81
N VAL A 209 -1.49 9.29 -1.32
CA VAL A 209 -2.92 9.61 -1.25
C VAL A 209 -3.48 9.55 0.18
N PRO A 210 -4.42 10.44 0.56
CA PRO A 210 -4.97 10.49 1.92
C PRO A 210 -5.75 9.24 2.34
N ASP A 211 -5.66 8.87 3.62
CA ASP A 211 -6.56 7.89 4.24
C ASP A 211 -7.91 8.55 4.51
N LEU A 212 -8.98 8.08 3.86
CA LEU A 212 -10.30 8.71 3.96
C LEU A 212 -10.92 8.57 5.36
N ARG A 213 -10.44 7.63 6.19
CA ARG A 213 -10.89 7.54 7.59
C ARG A 213 -10.39 8.72 8.42
N ALA A 214 -9.37 9.42 7.95
CA ALA A 214 -8.83 10.61 8.59
C ALA A 214 -9.44 11.92 8.05
N MET A 215 -10.58 11.86 7.35
CA MET A 215 -11.27 13.06 6.89
C MET A 215 -11.58 13.99 8.06
N THR A 216 -11.25 15.27 7.87
CA THR A 216 -11.60 16.35 8.79
C THR A 216 -13.02 16.84 8.55
N ARG A 217 -13.58 17.61 9.50
CA ARG A 217 -14.87 18.28 9.31
C ARG A 217 -14.92 19.10 8.02
N ASP A 218 -13.88 19.90 7.76
CA ASP A 218 -13.80 20.68 6.51
C ASP A 218 -13.80 19.81 5.26
N THR A 219 -13.12 18.66 5.29
CA THR A 219 -13.14 17.72 4.16
C THR A 219 -14.52 17.09 3.98
N HIS A 220 -15.23 16.82 5.08
CA HIS A 220 -16.61 16.36 5.06
C HIS A 220 -17.57 17.41 4.50
N ASP A 221 -17.40 18.68 4.84
CA ASP A 221 -18.22 19.78 4.33
C ASP A 221 -18.01 19.99 2.82
N GLN A 222 -16.82 19.69 2.31
CA GLN A 222 -16.46 19.75 0.89
C GLN A 222 -16.70 18.43 0.13
N TYR A 223 -17.27 17.41 0.77
CA TYR A 223 -17.24 16.03 0.25
C TYR A 223 -17.81 15.91 -1.17
N THR A 224 -19.01 16.44 -1.40
CA THR A 224 -19.68 16.39 -2.71
C THR A 224 -18.86 17.08 -3.80
N ASP A 225 -18.30 18.23 -3.49
CA ASP A 225 -17.48 19.01 -4.43
C ASP A 225 -16.17 18.30 -4.79
N ILE A 226 -15.54 17.65 -3.80
CA ILE A 226 -14.34 16.82 -4.01
C ILE A 226 -14.67 15.58 -4.85
N VAL A 227 -15.72 14.84 -4.48
CA VAL A 227 -16.00 13.51 -5.03
C VAL A 227 -16.74 13.58 -6.35
N LEU A 228 -17.75 14.42 -6.49
CA LEU A 228 -18.54 14.50 -7.72
C LEU A 228 -17.93 15.52 -8.69
N HIS A 229 -17.67 16.74 -8.22
CA HIS A 229 -17.26 17.85 -9.09
C HIS A 229 -15.75 17.96 -9.30
N GLY A 230 -14.95 17.19 -8.55
CA GLY A 230 -13.51 17.07 -8.77
C GLY A 230 -12.73 18.32 -8.39
N SER A 231 -13.10 19.01 -7.31
CA SER A 231 -12.39 20.23 -6.86
C SER A 231 -10.94 20.02 -6.41
N ARG A 232 -10.47 18.78 -6.39
CA ARG A 232 -9.07 18.39 -6.15
C ARG A 232 -8.40 17.71 -7.36
N LEU A 233 -8.90 17.98 -8.57
CA LEU A 233 -8.35 17.42 -9.81
C LEU A 233 -6.89 17.80 -10.04
N ASP A 234 -6.49 19.01 -9.64
CA ASP A 234 -5.11 19.51 -9.67
C ASP A 234 -4.16 18.66 -8.80
N LYS A 235 -4.70 17.96 -7.80
CA LYS A 235 -3.98 17.04 -6.91
C LYS A 235 -4.15 15.58 -7.31
N GLY A 236 -4.75 15.31 -8.47
CA GLY A 236 -4.99 13.96 -9.00
C GLY A 236 -6.25 13.27 -8.47
N MET A 237 -7.12 13.95 -7.71
CA MET A 237 -8.42 13.42 -7.28
C MET A 237 -9.49 13.76 -8.31
N ALA A 238 -9.89 12.78 -9.11
CA ALA A 238 -10.90 12.95 -10.16
C ALA A 238 -12.31 13.19 -9.60
N GLY A 239 -13.12 13.95 -10.34
CA GLY A 239 -14.56 14.01 -10.13
C GLY A 239 -15.28 12.79 -10.71
N PHE A 240 -16.31 12.31 -10.02
CA PHE A 240 -17.08 11.12 -10.37
C PHE A 240 -18.49 11.44 -10.87
N GLU A 241 -18.81 12.71 -11.15
CA GLU A 241 -20.06 13.09 -11.80
C GLU A 241 -20.28 12.29 -13.10
N GLY A 242 -21.52 11.82 -13.29
CA GLY A 242 -21.93 10.91 -14.37
C GLY A 242 -21.56 9.44 -14.14
N THR A 243 -20.77 9.12 -13.11
CA THR A 243 -20.48 7.74 -12.66
C THR A 243 -21.19 7.44 -11.34
N LEU A 244 -21.19 8.40 -10.42
CA LEU A 244 -21.86 8.33 -9.13
C LEU A 244 -22.92 9.44 -9.03
N ASP A 245 -24.06 9.12 -8.45
CA ASP A 245 -25.05 10.10 -7.99
C ASP A 245 -24.78 10.53 -6.52
N ASN A 246 -25.55 11.52 -6.03
CA ASN A 246 -25.41 12.03 -4.66
C ASN A 246 -25.65 10.95 -3.59
N ASP A 247 -26.67 10.10 -3.77
CA ASP A 247 -27.01 9.06 -2.80
C ASP A 247 -25.91 7.98 -2.72
N GLN A 248 -25.32 7.63 -3.87
CA GLN A 248 -24.19 6.73 -3.96
C GLN A 248 -22.94 7.33 -3.31
N ALA A 249 -22.66 8.62 -3.53
CA ALA A 249 -21.56 9.30 -2.88
C ALA A 249 -21.74 9.36 -1.35
N GLU A 250 -22.93 9.69 -0.87
CA GLU A 250 -23.22 9.71 0.57
C GLU A 250 -23.19 8.31 1.20
N ALA A 251 -23.60 7.26 0.48
CA ALA A 251 -23.43 5.88 0.93
C ALA A 251 -21.93 5.54 1.12
N ILE A 252 -21.06 5.94 0.18
CA ILE A 252 -19.59 5.77 0.32
C ILE A 252 -19.09 6.53 1.57
N ARG A 253 -19.52 7.78 1.76
CA ARG A 253 -19.14 8.58 2.93
C ARG A 253 -19.57 7.92 4.23
N ALA A 254 -20.80 7.41 4.31
CA ALA A 254 -21.33 6.71 5.47
C ALA A 254 -20.51 5.47 5.81
N PHE A 255 -20.14 4.69 4.79
CA PHE A 255 -19.24 3.55 4.97
C PHE A 255 -17.89 3.97 5.56
N VAL A 256 -17.22 4.98 4.98
CA VAL A 256 -15.92 5.46 5.47
C VAL A 256 -15.99 5.95 6.93
N VAL A 257 -17.04 6.69 7.29
CA VAL A 257 -17.26 7.17 8.66
C VAL A 257 -17.49 6.01 9.63
N SER A 258 -18.30 5.02 9.24
CA SER A 258 -18.56 3.84 10.09
C SER A 258 -17.27 3.10 10.43
N GLU A 259 -16.33 3.03 9.48
CA GLU A 259 -15.07 2.33 9.63
C GLU A 259 -14.01 3.13 10.39
N ALA A 260 -14.02 4.45 10.24
CA ALA A 260 -13.24 5.35 11.08
C ALA A 260 -13.65 5.22 12.57
N ASN A 261 -14.95 5.14 12.85
CA ASN A 261 -15.48 4.98 14.21
C ASN A 261 -15.11 3.62 14.82
N LYS A 262 -15.27 2.51 14.09
CA LYS A 262 -14.85 1.17 14.55
C LYS A 262 -13.38 1.12 14.98
N ILE A 263 -12.49 1.80 14.26
CA ILE A 263 -11.06 1.84 14.61
C ILE A 263 -10.81 2.66 15.87
N ARG A 264 -11.52 3.78 16.04
CA ARG A 264 -11.42 4.61 17.24
C ARG A 264 -11.87 3.82 18.47
N GLU A 265 -13.04 3.19 18.41
CA GLU A 265 -13.57 2.34 19.49
C GLU A 265 -12.59 1.22 19.86
N ARG A 266 -12.02 0.53 18.86
CA ARG A 266 -11.02 -0.53 19.10
C ARG A 266 -9.75 0.00 19.77
N ARG A 267 -9.27 1.19 19.39
CA ARG A 267 -8.08 1.82 20.00
C ARG A 267 -8.36 2.23 21.45
N GLU A 268 -9.56 2.69 21.74
CA GLU A 268 -10.00 3.02 23.09
C GLU A 268 -10.13 1.77 23.96
N ASP A 269 -10.74 0.69 23.45
CA ASP A 269 -10.82 -0.61 24.15
C ASP A 269 -9.43 -1.16 24.48
N ILE A 270 -8.48 -1.14 23.53
CA ILE A 270 -7.08 -1.55 23.80
C ILE A 270 -6.47 -0.67 24.87
N ARG A 271 -6.60 0.65 24.78
CA ARG A 271 -6.04 1.57 25.79
C ARG A 271 -6.61 1.31 27.18
N ASN A 272 -7.90 1.04 27.28
CA ASN A 272 -8.58 0.77 28.55
C ASN A 272 -8.22 -0.60 29.14
N ARG A 273 -7.76 -1.56 28.33
CA ARG A 273 -7.33 -2.89 28.79
C ARG A 273 -5.88 -2.92 29.32
N PHE A 274 -5.07 -1.94 28.95
CA PHE A 274 -3.64 -1.88 29.28
C PHE A 274 -3.25 -0.66 30.14
N ASN A 275 -4.23 0.11 30.60
CA ASN A 275 -4.12 1.15 31.63
C ASN A 275 -4.79 0.66 32.91
#